data_AF-F5XNF1-F1
#
_entry.id   AF-F5XNF1-F1
#
_cell.length_a   1.000
_cell.length_b   1.000
_cell.length_c   1.000
_cell.angle_alpha   90.00
_cell.angle_beta   90.00
_cell.angle_gamma   90.00
#
_symmetry.space_group_name_H-M   'P 1'
#
loop_
_entity.id
_entity.type
_entity.pdbx_description
1 polymer ?
#
loop_
_entity_poly.entity_id
_entity_poly.type
_entity_poly.pdbx_seq_one_letter_code
_entity_poly.pdbx_strand_id
1 'polypeptide(L)'
;MMASVETNVRTPMQIFSLPQQLVVPLFQRPYVWEQEEQWAPLWGDIRRLAEVRLRDPFSTATHFLGAVVVQAHDGQLGNMQASNIIDGQQRLTTLQVLMDAAASVLESAWTSPRLTDT
;
A
#
# COMPACT_ATOMS: atom_id res chain seq x y z
N MET A 1 -2.01 28.12 -16.02
CA MET A 1 -1.72 26.71 -16.35
C MET A 1 -2.86 25.89 -15.78
N MET A 2 -3.65 25.19 -16.60
CA MET A 2 -4.73 24.35 -16.06
C MET A 2 -4.10 23.11 -15.43
N ALA A 3 -4.46 22.83 -14.18
CA ALA A 3 -4.08 21.57 -13.54
C ALA A 3 -4.74 20.43 -14.32
N SER A 4 -3.93 19.54 -14.92
CA SER A 4 -4.42 18.33 -15.55
C SER A 4 -4.65 17.27 -14.48
N VAL A 5 -5.81 16.61 -14.53
CA VAL A 5 -6.11 15.45 -13.70
C VAL A 5 -5.80 14.20 -14.51
N GLU A 6 -4.93 13.35 -13.98
CA GLU A 6 -4.60 12.05 -14.57
C GLU A 6 -5.14 10.93 -13.69
N THR A 7 -5.66 9.87 -14.31
CA THR A 7 -6.16 8.68 -13.61
C THR A 7 -5.43 7.46 -14.13
N ASN A 8 -4.73 6.77 -13.23
CA ASN A 8 -3.90 5.63 -13.56
C ASN A 8 -4.25 4.45 -12.64
N VAL A 9 -4.43 3.25 -13.22
CA VAL A 9 -4.53 2.02 -12.43
C VAL A 9 -3.13 1.63 -11.97
N ARG A 10 -2.93 1.57 -10.66
CA ARG A 10 -1.64 1.24 -10.04
C ARG A 10 -1.81 0.15 -8.99
N THR A 11 -0.86 -0.78 -8.93
CA THR A 11 -0.75 -1.71 -7.80
C THR A 11 -0.07 -1.04 -6.60
N PRO A 12 -0.23 -1.56 -5.37
CA PRO A 12 0.53 -1.09 -4.22
C PRO A 12 2.05 -1.04 -4.49
N MET A 13 2.60 -2.07 -5.13
CA MET A 13 4.01 -2.14 -5.55
C MET A 13 4.40 -0.95 -6.45
N GLN A 14 3.56 -0.60 -7.44
CA GLN A 14 3.84 0.53 -8.33
C GLN A 14 3.75 1.89 -7.64
N ILE A 15 3.06 2.00 -6.51
CA ILE A 15 2.94 3.24 -5.72
C ILE A 15 4.14 3.37 -4.78
N PHE A 16 4.44 2.32 -4.02
CA PHE A 16 5.40 2.39 -2.91
C PHE A 16 6.86 2.18 -3.33
N SER A 17 7.12 1.59 -4.50
CA SER A 17 8.50 1.40 -5.01
C SER A 17 9.05 2.60 -5.77
N LEU A 18 8.27 3.68 -5.93
CA LEU A 18 8.75 4.92 -6.55
C LEU A 18 9.63 5.70 -5.58
N PRO A 19 10.70 6.37 -6.06
CA PRO A 19 11.48 7.30 -5.24
C PRO A 19 10.67 8.59 -5.00
N GLN A 20 9.63 8.49 -4.18
CA GLN A 20 8.71 9.58 -3.87
C GLN A 20 8.37 9.64 -2.38
N GLN A 21 7.93 10.81 -1.93
CA GLN A 21 7.35 11.02 -0.62
C GLN A 21 5.84 11.23 -0.74
N LEU A 22 5.05 10.41 -0.05
CA LEU A 22 3.61 10.62 0.09
C LEU A 22 3.35 11.36 1.40
N VAL A 23 2.94 12.62 1.30
CA VAL A 23 2.79 13.53 2.44
C VAL A 23 1.32 13.60 2.85
N VAL A 24 1.02 13.32 4.11
CA VAL A 24 -0.32 13.58 4.70
C VAL A 24 -0.34 15.03 5.21
N PRO A 25 -1.16 15.93 4.66
CA PRO A 25 -1.22 17.32 5.13
C PRO A 25 -1.74 17.44 6.57
N LEU A 26 -1.30 18.47 7.31
CA LEU A 26 -1.64 18.68 8.72
C LEU A 26 -3.15 18.85 9.00
N PHE A 27 -3.92 19.29 8.00
CA PHE A 27 -5.37 19.49 8.13
C PHE A 27 -6.18 18.21 7.88
N GLN A 28 -5.53 17.10 7.54
CA GLN A 28 -6.21 15.83 7.40
C GLN A 28 -6.58 15.24 8.77
N ARG A 29 -7.64 14.44 8.79
CA ARG A 29 -8.07 13.74 10.00
C ARG A 29 -7.01 12.74 10.49
N PRO A 30 -6.95 12.43 11.79
CA PRO A 30 -6.17 11.30 12.29
C PRO A 30 -6.59 9.97 11.68
N TYR A 31 -5.75 8.95 11.86
CA TYR A 31 -6.11 7.58 11.54
C TYR A 31 -7.20 7.09 12.52
N VAL A 32 -8.29 6.55 11.97
CA VAL A 32 -9.51 6.15 12.71
C VAL A 32 -10.11 4.85 12.17
N TRP A 33 -9.39 4.10 11.33
CA TRP A 33 -9.83 2.77 10.95
C TRP A 33 -9.76 1.83 12.15
N GLU A 34 -10.81 1.07 12.33
CA GLU A 34 -11.04 0.11 13.40
C GLU A 34 -11.06 -1.31 12.85
N GLN A 35 -10.93 -2.26 13.75
CA GLN A 35 -10.73 -3.65 13.42
C GLN A 35 -11.91 -4.25 12.64
N GLU A 36 -13.13 -4.11 13.17
CA GLU A 36 -14.33 -4.74 12.65
C GLU A 36 -14.78 -4.12 11.32
N GLU A 37 -14.73 -2.79 11.24
CA GLU A 37 -15.30 -2.05 10.12
C GLU A 37 -14.37 -1.98 8.91
N GLN A 38 -13.05 -1.91 9.11
CA GLN A 38 -12.11 -1.69 7.99
C GLN A 38 -10.97 -2.71 7.92
N TRP A 39 -10.32 -3.07 9.04
CA TRP A 39 -9.16 -3.96 8.97
C TRP A 39 -9.55 -5.40 8.62
N ALA A 40 -10.58 -5.95 9.27
CA ALA A 40 -11.01 -7.31 9.05
C ALA A 40 -11.54 -7.53 7.61
N PRO A 41 -12.34 -6.62 7.02
CA PRO A 41 -12.70 -6.70 5.60
C PRO A 41 -11.47 -6.65 4.68
N LEU A 42 -10.56 -5.69 4.87
CA LEU A 42 -9.34 -5.57 4.06
C LEU A 42 -8.49 -6.85 4.14
N TRP A 43 -8.31 -7.39 5.35
CA TRP A 43 -7.57 -8.64 5.55
C TRP A 43 -8.27 -9.82 4.87
N GLY A 44 -9.60 -9.90 4.95
CA GLY A 44 -10.40 -10.90 4.25
C GLY A 44 -10.15 -10.89 2.74
N ASP A 45 -10.11 -9.70 2.14
CA ASP A 45 -9.83 -9.55 0.71
C ASP A 45 -8.39 -9.94 0.32
N ILE A 46 -7.41 -9.53 1.11
CA ILE A 46 -6.00 -9.91 0.91
C ILE A 46 -5.85 -11.42 1.01
N ARG A 47 -6.39 -12.03 2.08
CA ARG A 47 -6.32 -13.47 2.31
C ARG A 47 -6.99 -14.24 1.17
N ARG A 48 -8.18 -13.81 0.74
CA ARG A 48 -8.89 -14.44 -0.39
C ARG A 48 -8.05 -14.43 -1.67
N LEU A 49 -7.40 -13.30 -1.99
CA LEU A 49 -6.52 -13.21 -3.17
C LEU A 49 -5.25 -14.05 -3.03
N ALA A 50 -4.67 -14.12 -1.82
CA ALA A 50 -3.50 -14.96 -1.55
C ALA A 50 -3.86 -16.44 -1.72
N GLU A 51 -4.97 -16.90 -1.15
CA GLU A 51 -5.45 -18.29 -1.29
C GLU A 51 -5.75 -18.67 -2.74
N VAL A 52 -6.31 -17.75 -3.54
CA VAL A 52 -6.51 -17.98 -4.98
C VAL A 52 -5.18 -18.19 -5.69
N ARG A 53 -4.17 -17.34 -5.43
CA ARG A 53 -2.83 -17.47 -6.02
C ARG A 53 -2.07 -18.72 -5.57
N LEU A 54 -2.27 -19.15 -4.33
CA LEU A 54 -1.68 -20.40 -3.82
C LEU A 54 -2.28 -21.64 -4.52
N ARG A 55 -3.57 -21.61 -4.87
CA ARG A 55 -4.22 -22.69 -5.62
C ARG A 55 -3.90 -22.66 -7.11
N ASP A 56 -3.79 -21.46 -7.68
CA ASP A 56 -3.48 -21.23 -9.09
C ASP A 56 -2.48 -20.07 -9.23
N PRO A 57 -1.17 -20.37 -9.37
CA PRO A 57 -0.13 -19.35 -9.54
C PRO A 57 -0.29 -18.46 -10.78
N PHE A 58 -1.07 -18.90 -11.78
CA PHE A 58 -1.32 -18.15 -13.01
C PHE A 58 -2.61 -17.33 -12.94
N SER A 59 -3.32 -17.35 -11.81
CA SER A 59 -4.55 -16.60 -11.64
C SER A 59 -4.35 -15.10 -11.83
N THR A 60 -5.18 -14.50 -12.67
CA THR A 60 -5.21 -13.05 -12.91
C THR A 60 -6.15 -12.32 -11.95
N ALA A 61 -6.60 -12.98 -10.87
CA ALA A 61 -7.52 -12.38 -9.91
C ALA A 61 -6.95 -11.11 -9.26
N THR A 62 -7.70 -10.02 -9.35
CA THR A 62 -7.39 -8.72 -8.74
C THR A 62 -8.50 -8.28 -7.80
N HIS A 63 -8.19 -7.32 -6.94
CA HIS A 63 -9.16 -6.66 -6.07
C HIS A 63 -8.90 -5.16 -6.09
N PHE A 64 -9.97 -4.38 -6.17
CA PHE A 64 -9.88 -2.92 -6.21
C PHE A 64 -9.90 -2.35 -4.78
N LEU A 65 -8.76 -1.80 -4.35
CA LEU A 65 -8.60 -1.18 -3.02
C LEU A 65 -9.17 0.24 -2.92
N GLY A 66 -9.97 0.67 -3.90
CA GLY A 66 -10.48 2.02 -4.03
C GLY A 66 -9.50 3.00 -4.69
N ALA A 67 -9.97 4.20 -5.03
CA ALA A 67 -9.16 5.26 -5.63
C ALA A 67 -8.34 6.02 -4.58
N VAL A 68 -7.14 6.47 -4.92
CA VAL A 68 -6.33 7.39 -4.09
C VAL A 68 -6.13 8.65 -4.90
N VAL A 69 -6.23 9.82 -4.26
CA VAL A 69 -6.02 11.11 -4.93
C VAL A 69 -4.78 11.75 -4.34
N VAL A 70 -3.82 12.07 -5.20
CA VAL A 70 -2.59 12.75 -4.82
C VAL A 70 -2.41 14.01 -5.66
N GLN A 71 -1.80 15.02 -5.06
CA GLN A 71 -1.35 16.22 -5.73
C GLN A 71 0.19 16.22 -5.73
N ALA A 72 0.78 15.97 -6.89
CA ALA A 72 2.23 16.04 -7.05
C ALA A 72 2.70 17.50 -6.91
N HIS A 73 3.83 17.68 -6.23
CA HIS A 73 4.58 18.93 -6.26
C HIS A 73 5.70 18.82 -7.29
N ASP A 74 5.92 19.89 -8.04
CA ASP A 74 7.10 20.01 -8.87
C ASP A 74 8.33 20.07 -7.94
N GLY A 75 9.11 19.00 -7.92
CA GLY A 75 10.34 18.96 -7.13
C GLY A 75 11.32 20.01 -7.64
N GLN A 76 12.02 20.70 -6.72
CA GLN A 76 13.26 21.40 -7.11
C GLN A 76 14.28 20.35 -7.58
N LEU A 77 15.05 20.66 -8.63
CA LEU A 77 16.11 19.76 -9.14
C LEU A 77 16.99 19.25 -7.98
N GLY A 78 17.04 17.94 -7.81
CA GLY A 78 17.83 17.26 -6.78
C GLY A 78 17.05 16.75 -5.57
N ASN A 79 15.76 17.07 -5.44
CA ASN A 79 14.92 16.58 -4.35
C ASN A 79 14.04 15.40 -4.78
N MET A 80 13.72 14.52 -3.82
CA MET A 80 12.74 13.43 -3.99
C MET A 80 11.37 14.03 -4.32
N GLN A 81 10.66 13.47 -5.30
CA GLN A 81 9.34 13.96 -5.67
C GLN A 81 8.37 13.78 -4.50
N ALA A 82 7.74 14.87 -4.06
CA ALA A 82 6.75 14.84 -2.99
C ALA A 82 5.34 15.00 -3.56
N SER A 83 4.39 14.23 -3.04
CA SER A 83 2.98 14.33 -3.39
C SER A 83 2.12 14.40 -2.14
N ASN A 84 1.24 15.41 -2.06
CA ASN A 84 0.26 15.50 -0.99
C ASN A 84 -0.86 14.49 -1.23
N ILE A 85 -1.21 13.71 -0.21
CA ILE A 85 -2.39 12.85 -0.22
C ILE A 85 -3.63 13.73 0.02
N ILE A 86 -4.52 13.75 -0.96
CA ILE A 86 -5.80 14.46 -0.89
C ILE A 86 -6.90 13.53 -0.37
N ASP A 87 -6.92 12.29 -0.86
CA ASP A 87 -7.80 11.22 -0.37
C ASP A 87 -7.09 9.85 -0.43
N GLY A 88 -7.50 8.93 0.44
CA GLY A 88 -6.95 7.58 0.52
C GLY A 88 -5.89 7.37 1.60
N GLN A 89 -5.65 8.37 2.46
CA GLN A 89 -4.59 8.31 3.48
C GLN A 89 -4.65 7.05 4.36
N GLN A 90 -5.84 6.68 4.87
CA GLN A 90 -5.97 5.58 5.82
C GLN A 90 -5.68 4.24 5.14
N ARG A 91 -6.09 4.11 3.87
CA ARG A 91 -5.78 2.95 3.04
C ARG A 91 -4.28 2.83 2.81
N LEU A 92 -3.63 3.92 2.37
CA LEU A 92 -2.19 3.94 2.14
C LEU A 92 -1.39 3.63 3.41
N THR A 93 -1.77 4.21 4.56
CA THR A 93 -1.13 3.94 5.84
C THR A 93 -1.31 2.48 6.26
N THR A 94 -2.53 1.96 6.18
CA THR A 94 -2.82 0.56 6.55
C THR A 94 -2.05 -0.43 5.68
N LEU A 95 -1.98 -0.17 4.37
CA LEU A 95 -1.22 -1.03 3.45
C LEU A 95 0.29 -1.01 3.75
N GLN A 96 0.87 0.15 4.07
CA GLN A 96 2.27 0.23 4.47
C GLN A 96 2.54 -0.56 5.75
N VAL A 97 1.75 -0.34 6.81
CA VAL A 97 1.88 -1.08 8.07
C VAL A 97 1.71 -2.58 7.87
N LEU A 98 0.75 -3.01 7.04
CA LEU A 98 0.53 -4.41 6.74
C LEU A 98 1.71 -5.04 6.00
N MET A 99 2.29 -4.34 5.02
CA MET A 99 3.48 -4.82 4.31
C MET A 99 4.70 -4.90 5.22
N ASP A 100 4.90 -3.92 6.10
CA ASP A 100 5.99 -3.92 7.09
C ASP A 100 5.84 -5.08 8.07
N ALA A 101 4.63 -5.32 8.57
CA ALA A 101 4.34 -6.45 9.45
C ALA A 101 4.56 -7.79 8.73
N ALA A 102 4.12 -7.91 7.47
CA ALA A 102 4.34 -9.10 6.67
C ALA A 102 5.84 -9.35 6.42
N ALA A 103 6.60 -8.30 6.10
CA ALA A 103 8.05 -8.38 5.92
C ALA A 103 8.74 -8.84 7.21
N SER A 104 8.38 -8.25 8.36
CA SER A 104 8.90 -8.63 9.68
C SER A 104 8.63 -10.11 10.03
N VAL A 105 7.43 -10.61 9.73
CA VAL A 105 7.07 -12.03 9.93
C VAL A 105 7.88 -12.95 9.02
N LEU A 106 8.04 -12.58 7.74
CA LEU A 106 8.81 -13.36 6.76
C LEU A 106 10.29 -13.41 7.12
N GLU A 107 10.89 -12.29 7.53
CA GLU A 107 12.26 -12.21 8.00
C GLU A 107 12.48 -13.06 9.26
N SER A 108 11.55 -12.99 10.22
CA SER A 108 11.60 -13.81 11.44
C SER A 108 11.50 -15.30 11.13
N ALA A 109 10.67 -15.69 10.17
CA ALA A 109 10.55 -17.08 9.72
C ALA A 109 11.84 -17.55 9.02
N TRP A 110 12.45 -16.69 8.19
CA TRP A 110 13.69 -16.97 7.48
C TRP A 110 14.89 -17.13 8.43
N THR A 111 14.94 -16.33 9.50
CA THR A 111 16.07 -16.31 10.45
C THR A 111 15.94 -17.38 11.55
N SER A 112 14.82 -18.11 11.60
CA SER A 112 14.62 -19.17 12.58
C SER A 112 15.42 -20.43 12.21
N PRO A 113 16.18 -21.06 13.15
CA PRO A 113 17.08 -22.18 12.86
C PRO A 113 16.43 -23.45 12.27
N ARG A 114 15.10 -23.51 12.22
CA ARG A 114 14.36 -24.72 11.83
C ARG A 114 14.31 -24.96 10.31
N LEU A 115 14.77 -24.01 9.49
CA LEU A 115 14.73 -24.10 8.02
C LEU A 115 16.13 -24.18 7.37
N THR A 116 17.22 -24.09 8.15
CA THR A 116 18.59 -24.25 7.63
C THR A 116 19.15 -25.66 7.76
N ASP A 117 18.41 -26.56 8.41
CA ASP A 117 18.74 -27.99 8.49
C ASP A 117 17.92 -28.77 7.42
N THR A 118 18.33 -28.67 6.16
CA THR A 118 18.05 -29.68 5.12
C THR A 118 19.16 -29.63 4.08
#